data_AF-A0A1H5L0F9-F1
#
_entry.id   AF-A0A1H5L0F9-F1
#
_cell.length_a   1.000
_cell.length_b   1.000
_cell.length_c   1.000
_cell.angle_alpha   90.00
_cell.angle_beta   90.00
_cell.angle_gamma   90.00
#
_symmetry.space_group_name_H-M   'P 1'
#
loop_
_entity.id
_entity.type
_entity.pdbx_description
1 polymer ?
#
loop_
_entity_poly.entity_id
_entity_poly.type
_entity_poly.pdbx_seq_one_letter_code
_entity_poly.pdbx_strand_id
1 'polypeptide(L)'
;MATFIRGARWALAGLLLLLGLTAFQLGWAESCTTTITENSSGREVATVCAPVALNSGMVLAGVLLFLILVWPDLAEVGAFGVSMKRRVAVAEEKAASAVTEVASLGNRIELQNLRLDNAVSTASTASASATVPIMIGDRELSKAVQGLEAKIDAFADGRSFVPDAISEPTEAQNALRVELLENAEWLRDGFPFVNRGRYLQPDPRRVVDADEKGRVGRFLNIFAEEMEIVRAARNAVAHAQPLSDDELQKAVDISRRLRDIAQQTPVE
;
A
#
# COMPACT_ATOMS: atom_id res chain seq x y z
N MET A 1 31.98 -17.22 3.01
CA MET A 1 31.75 -17.97 4.27
C MET A 1 30.32 -18.49 4.39
N ALA A 2 29.29 -17.67 4.12
CA ALA A 2 27.88 -18.08 4.22
C ALA A 2 27.49 -19.29 3.32
N THR A 3 28.09 -19.42 2.14
CA THR A 3 27.85 -20.55 1.22
C THR A 3 28.36 -21.89 1.74
N PHE A 4 29.46 -21.89 2.50
CA PHE A 4 30.05 -23.12 3.07
C PHE A 4 29.21 -23.66 4.23
N ILE A 5 28.69 -22.78 5.08
CA ILE A 5 27.81 -23.15 6.21
C ILE A 5 26.50 -23.77 5.69
N ARG A 6 25.94 -23.25 4.60
CA ARG A 6 24.77 -23.85 3.94
C ARG A 6 25.05 -25.27 3.45
N GLY A 7 26.16 -25.47 2.73
CA GLY A 7 26.54 -26.81 2.26
C GLY A 7 26.70 -27.83 3.38
N ALA A 8 27.34 -27.44 4.48
CA ALA A 8 27.51 -28.31 5.65
C ALA A 8 26.18 -28.70 6.31
N ARG A 9 25.22 -27.77 6.38
CA ARG A 9 23.88 -28.03 6.96
C ARG A 9 23.06 -29.00 6.12
N TRP A 10 23.07 -28.85 4.79
CA TRP A 10 22.38 -29.77 3.88
C TRP A 10 23.01 -31.16 3.86
N ALA A 11 24.35 -31.24 3.90
CA ALA A 11 25.06 -32.51 4.04
C ALA A 11 24.69 -33.21 5.36
N LEU A 12 24.60 -32.47 6.46
CA LEU A 12 24.24 -33.02 7.77
C LEU A 12 22.77 -33.45 7.85
N ALA A 13 21.84 -32.66 7.30
CA ALA A 13 20.42 -33.03 7.21
C ALA A 13 20.22 -34.29 6.36
N GLY A 14 20.89 -34.36 5.19
CA GLY A 14 20.87 -35.52 4.32
C GLY A 14 21.45 -36.76 5.00
N LEU A 15 22.58 -36.62 5.70
CA LEU A 15 23.21 -37.69 6.47
C LEU A 15 22.28 -38.22 7.57
N LEU A 16 21.64 -37.34 8.34
CA LEU A 16 20.69 -37.74 9.39
C LEU A 16 19.47 -38.48 8.82
N LEU A 17 18.97 -38.04 7.67
CA LEU A 17 17.84 -38.69 7.00
C LEU A 17 18.24 -40.08 6.48
N LEU A 18 19.42 -40.21 5.88
CA LEU A 18 19.96 -41.48 5.42
C LEU A 18 20.21 -42.44 6.58
N LEU A 19 20.83 -41.97 7.68
CA LEU A 19 21.03 -42.75 8.89
C LEU A 19 19.70 -43.23 9.49
N GLY A 20 18.72 -42.34 9.61
CA GLY A 20 17.38 -42.70 10.10
C GLY A 20 16.70 -43.75 9.22
N LEU A 21 16.79 -43.61 7.89
CA LEU A 21 16.22 -44.57 6.94
C LEU A 21 16.92 -45.95 7.03
N THR A 22 18.25 -45.97 7.17
CA THR A 22 19.01 -47.22 7.32
C THR A 22 18.71 -47.92 8.65
N ALA A 23 18.62 -47.17 9.75
CA ALA A 23 18.26 -47.72 11.06
C ALA A 23 16.83 -48.29 11.07
N PHE A 24 15.90 -47.65 10.35
CA PHE A 24 14.55 -48.14 10.18
C PHE A 24 14.51 -49.45 9.38
N GLN A 25 15.20 -49.52 8.23
CA GLN A 25 15.24 -50.72 7.39
C GLN A 25 15.94 -51.90 8.05
N LEU A 26 16.94 -51.64 8.89
CA LEU A 26 17.65 -52.67 9.66
C LEU A 26 16.86 -53.17 10.89
N GLY A 27 15.68 -52.61 11.17
CA GLY A 27 14.84 -53.04 12.30
C GLY A 27 15.42 -52.65 13.66
N TRP A 28 16.31 -51.65 13.74
CA TRP A 28 16.93 -51.24 15.00
C TRP A 28 16.00 -50.40 15.88
N ALA A 29 14.86 -49.98 15.32
CA ALA A 29 13.83 -49.22 16.01
C ALA A 29 12.70 -50.15 16.49
N GLU A 30 13.03 -51.03 17.43
CA GLU A 30 12.04 -51.79 18.19
C GLU A 30 12.02 -51.28 19.63
N SER A 31 10.84 -50.89 20.11
CA SER A 31 10.66 -50.55 21.52
C SER A 31 10.06 -51.75 22.23
N CYS A 32 10.84 -52.39 23.09
CA CYS A 32 10.37 -53.48 23.94
C CYS A 32 9.76 -52.89 25.21
N THR A 33 8.46 -53.11 25.39
CA THR A 33 7.76 -52.76 26.63
C THR A 33 7.49 -54.03 27.42
N THR A 34 7.90 -54.05 28.68
CA THR A 34 7.57 -55.14 29.59
C THR A 34 6.16 -54.92 30.12
N THR A 35 5.21 -55.74 29.69
CA THR A 35 3.84 -55.73 30.23
C THR A 35 3.70 -56.87 31.23
N ILE A 36 3.35 -56.53 32.47
CA ILE A 36 3.03 -57.52 33.49
C ILE A 36 1.56 -57.87 33.31
N THR A 37 1.28 -59.05 32.76
CA THR A 37 -0.06 -59.60 32.66
C THR A 37 -0.32 -60.49 33.88
N GLU A 38 -1.29 -60.10 34.68
CA GLU A 38 -1.71 -60.85 35.87
C GLU A 38 -2.79 -61.85 35.45
N ASN A 39 -2.41 -63.13 35.33
CA ASN A 39 -3.34 -64.22 35.09
C ASN A 39 -3.69 -64.90 36.42
N SER A 40 -4.80 -65.65 36.44
CA SER A 40 -5.34 -66.35 37.63
C SER A 40 -4.39 -67.37 38.27
N SER A 41 -3.23 -67.63 37.68
CA SER A 41 -2.19 -68.55 38.14
C SER A 41 -0.86 -67.88 38.57
N GLY A 42 -0.75 -66.54 38.49
CA GLY A 42 0.45 -65.79 38.89
C GLY A 42 0.79 -64.62 37.96
N ARG A 43 1.79 -63.81 38.35
CA ARG A 43 2.30 -62.70 37.52
C ARG A 43 3.33 -63.21 36.53
N GLU A 44 3.01 -63.11 35.24
CA GLU A 44 3.93 -63.43 34.16
C GLU A 44 4.41 -62.12 33.50
N VAL A 45 5.74 -61.94 33.47
CA VAL A 45 6.37 -60.77 32.85
C VAL A 45 6.65 -61.11 31.39
N ALA A 46 5.79 -60.63 30.48
CA ALA A 46 6.01 -60.77 29.06
C ALA A 46 6.65 -59.48 28.51
N THR A 47 7.73 -59.63 27.75
CA THR A 47 8.35 -58.52 27.02
C THR A 47 7.82 -58.55 25.60
N VAL A 48 7.05 -57.53 25.21
CA VAL A 48 6.52 -57.40 23.86
C VAL A 48 7.27 -56.29 23.15
N CYS A 49 7.97 -56.65 22.08
CA CYS A 49 8.65 -55.70 21.20
C CYS A 49 7.72 -55.38 20.02
N ALA A 50 7.46 -54.09 19.83
CA ALA A 50 6.63 -53.58 18.75
C ALA A 50 7.41 -52.53 17.96
N PRO A 51 7.10 -52.35 16.66
CA PRO A 51 7.70 -51.29 15.87
C PRO A 51 7.42 -49.93 16.51
N VAL A 52 8.43 -49.06 16.53
CA VAL A 52 8.32 -47.73 17.15
C VAL A 52 7.18 -46.96 16.50
N ALA A 53 6.16 -46.66 17.30
CA ALA A 53 5.02 -45.88 16.85
C ALA A 53 5.43 -44.41 16.56
N LEU A 54 4.76 -43.80 15.59
CA LEU A 54 5.01 -42.41 15.17
C LEU A 54 4.79 -41.37 16.28
N ASN A 55 4.11 -41.75 17.37
CA ASN A 55 3.86 -40.94 18.55
C ASN A 55 4.94 -41.11 19.64
N SER A 56 5.98 -41.91 19.42
CA SER A 56 7.07 -42.03 20.37
C SER A 56 7.81 -40.70 20.49
N GLY A 57 8.17 -40.31 21.72
CA GLY A 57 8.87 -39.05 21.98
C GLY A 57 10.20 -38.93 21.21
N MET A 58 10.84 -40.06 20.89
CA MET A 58 12.08 -40.09 20.12
C MET A 58 11.87 -39.71 18.65
N VAL A 59 10.81 -40.21 18.02
CA VAL A 59 10.43 -39.84 16.64
C VAL A 59 10.06 -38.36 16.59
N LEU A 60 9.27 -37.90 17.56
CA LEU A 60 8.85 -36.49 17.63
C LEU A 60 10.05 -35.53 17.79
N ALA A 61 11.01 -35.88 18.65
CA ALA A 61 12.24 -35.10 18.84
C ALA A 61 13.09 -35.06 17.56
N GLY A 62 13.19 -36.17 16.83
CA GLY A 62 13.89 -36.22 15.54
C GLY A 62 13.24 -35.34 14.47
N VAL A 63 11.92 -35.39 14.36
CA VAL A 63 11.15 -34.54 13.42
C VAL A 63 11.30 -33.06 13.78
N LEU A 64 11.22 -32.72 15.07
CA LEU A 64 11.40 -31.34 15.53
C LEU A 64 12.81 -30.83 15.21
N LEU A 65 13.86 -31.63 15.46
CA LEU A 65 15.23 -31.28 15.14
C LEU A 65 15.40 -31.04 13.63
N PHE A 66 14.82 -31.90 12.80
CA PHE A 66 14.84 -31.75 11.34
C PHE A 66 14.16 -30.45 10.90
N LEU A 67 12.97 -30.15 11.45
CA LEU A 67 12.26 -28.90 11.18
C LEU A 67 13.08 -27.67 11.59
N ILE A 68 13.68 -27.64 12.78
CA ILE A 68 14.53 -26.53 13.22
C ILE A 68 15.74 -26.36 12.29
N LEU A 69 16.28 -27.45 11.74
CA LEU A 69 17.43 -27.38 10.83
C LEU A 69 17.05 -26.76 9.47
N VAL A 70 15.87 -27.11 8.95
CA VAL A 70 15.37 -26.77 7.60
C VAL A 70 14.56 -25.47 7.57
N TRP A 71 13.94 -25.08 8.69
CA TRP A 71 13.08 -23.88 8.80
C TRP A 71 13.77 -22.57 8.35
N PRO A 72 15.04 -22.29 8.73
CA PRO A 72 15.70 -21.05 8.31
C PRO A 72 15.87 -20.95 6.79
N ASP A 73 16.03 -22.08 6.10
CA ASP A 73 16.21 -22.12 4.65
C ASP A 73 14.87 -21.97 3.92
N LEU A 74 13.76 -22.48 4.48
CA LEU A 74 12.42 -22.22 3.94
C LEU A 74 12.03 -20.74 4.03
N ALA A 75 12.46 -20.05 5.09
CA ALA A 75 12.26 -18.61 5.21
C ALA A 75 13.04 -17.81 4.14
N GLU A 76 14.21 -18.30 3.70
CA GLU A 76 14.96 -17.68 2.60
C GLU A 76 14.32 -17.96 1.21
N VAL A 77 13.72 -19.13 0.99
CA VAL A 77 13.10 -19.47 -0.31
C VAL A 77 11.78 -18.70 -0.54
N GLY A 78 11.01 -18.42 0.52
CA GLY A 78 9.82 -17.55 0.44
C GLY A 78 10.13 -16.09 0.14
N ALA A 79 11.33 -15.61 0.47
CA ALA A 79 11.74 -14.22 0.26
C ALA A 79 12.59 -14.01 -1.02
N PHE A 80 13.31 -15.02 -1.53
CA PHE A 80 14.35 -14.81 -2.56
C PHE A 80 14.39 -15.80 -3.75
N GLY A 81 13.41 -16.68 -3.93
CA GLY A 81 13.55 -17.82 -4.85
C GLY A 81 13.46 -17.58 -6.38
N VAL A 82 12.63 -16.67 -6.90
CA VAL A 82 12.47 -16.51 -8.38
C VAL A 82 12.35 -15.05 -8.84
N SER A 83 12.51 -14.07 -7.96
CA SER A 83 12.27 -12.67 -8.35
C SER A 83 13.47 -11.75 -8.33
N MET A 84 14.65 -12.08 -7.80
CA MET A 84 15.71 -11.07 -7.72
C MET A 84 16.43 -10.78 -9.04
N LYS A 85 16.80 -11.77 -9.85
CA LYS A 85 17.38 -11.47 -11.18
C LYS A 85 16.39 -10.78 -12.11
N ARG A 86 15.11 -11.16 -12.04
CA ARG A 86 14.03 -10.52 -12.81
C ARG A 86 13.67 -9.14 -12.26
N ARG A 87 13.69 -8.93 -10.93
CA ARG A 87 13.46 -7.62 -10.31
C ARG A 87 14.66 -6.70 -10.42
N VAL A 88 15.89 -7.20 -10.46
CA VAL A 88 17.08 -6.39 -10.75
C VAL A 88 17.07 -6.00 -12.22
N ALA A 89 16.79 -6.91 -13.16
CA ALA A 89 16.62 -6.53 -14.56
C ALA A 89 15.47 -5.52 -14.77
N VAL A 90 14.32 -5.74 -14.11
CA VAL A 90 13.19 -4.78 -14.15
C VAL A 90 13.49 -3.48 -13.39
N ALA A 91 14.32 -3.51 -12.35
CA ALA A 91 14.75 -2.31 -11.62
C ALA A 91 15.82 -1.54 -12.38
N GLU A 92 16.73 -2.21 -13.08
CA GLU A 92 17.72 -1.61 -13.98
C GLU A 92 17.03 -1.01 -15.21
N GLU A 93 16.05 -1.70 -15.79
CA GLU A 93 15.22 -1.18 -16.88
C GLU A 93 14.41 0.05 -16.41
N LYS A 94 13.80 -0.02 -15.21
CA LYS A 94 13.09 1.14 -14.63
C LYS A 94 14.02 2.26 -14.20
N ALA A 95 15.25 1.97 -13.78
CA ALA A 95 16.24 2.99 -13.45
C ALA A 95 16.78 3.65 -14.71
N ALA A 96 17.03 2.90 -15.78
CA ALA A 96 17.43 3.43 -17.08
C ALA A 96 16.31 4.31 -17.67
N SER A 97 15.05 3.86 -17.60
CA SER A 97 13.91 4.67 -18.05
C SER A 97 13.73 5.92 -17.17
N ALA A 98 13.90 5.80 -15.84
CA ALA A 98 13.83 6.94 -14.93
C ALA A 98 14.98 7.93 -15.16
N VAL A 99 16.19 7.49 -15.50
CA VAL A 99 17.30 8.39 -15.85
C VAL A 99 17.00 9.14 -17.16
N THR A 100 16.43 8.47 -18.17
CA THR A 100 16.01 9.17 -19.39
C THR A 100 14.84 10.14 -19.14
N GLU A 101 13.94 9.80 -18.23
CA GLU A 101 12.82 10.66 -17.85
C GLU A 101 13.30 11.85 -17.00
N VAL A 102 14.24 11.64 -16.08
CA VAL A 102 14.90 12.71 -15.30
C VAL A 102 15.74 13.62 -16.17
N ALA A 103 16.43 13.10 -17.20
CA ALA A 103 17.11 13.92 -18.19
C ALA A 103 16.10 14.76 -19.02
N SER A 104 14.94 14.17 -19.36
CA SER A 104 13.85 14.90 -20.02
C SER A 104 13.21 15.96 -19.11
N LEU A 105 13.11 15.68 -17.80
CA LEU A 105 12.64 16.61 -16.77
C LEU A 105 13.66 17.72 -16.51
N GLY A 106 14.96 17.41 -16.52
CA GLY A 106 16.05 18.38 -16.42
C GLY A 106 16.00 19.39 -17.57
N ASN A 107 15.86 18.90 -18.81
CA ASN A 107 15.62 19.76 -19.97
C ASN A 107 14.33 20.59 -19.82
N ARG A 108 13.30 20.06 -19.17
CA ARG A 108 12.03 20.78 -18.94
C ARG A 108 12.17 21.86 -17.86
N ILE A 109 12.95 21.61 -16.82
CA ILE A 109 13.26 22.56 -15.74
C ILE A 109 14.18 23.65 -16.28
N GLU A 110 15.18 23.33 -17.09
CA GLU A 110 16.03 24.32 -17.75
C GLU A 110 15.21 25.21 -18.69
N LEU A 111 14.26 24.64 -19.44
CA LEU A 111 13.35 25.40 -20.29
C LEU A 111 12.32 26.21 -19.49
N GLN A 112 11.94 25.77 -18.29
CA GLN A 112 11.13 26.55 -17.35
C GLN A 112 11.92 27.68 -16.70
N ASN A 113 13.20 27.46 -16.37
CA ASN A 113 14.09 28.50 -15.84
C ASN A 113 14.38 29.55 -16.92
N LEU A 114 14.62 29.15 -18.17
CA LEU A 114 14.72 30.09 -19.29
C LEU A 114 13.41 30.85 -19.55
N ARG A 115 12.26 30.22 -19.30
CA ARG A 115 10.95 30.92 -19.36
C ARG A 115 10.74 31.84 -18.16
N LEU A 116 11.25 31.50 -16.97
CA LEU A 116 11.22 32.36 -15.80
C LEU A 116 12.17 33.54 -15.95
N ASP A 117 13.38 33.34 -16.48
CA ASP A 117 14.32 34.42 -16.76
C ASP A 117 13.80 35.34 -17.87
N ASN A 118 13.16 34.77 -18.90
CA ASN A 118 12.46 35.58 -19.89
C ASN A 118 11.22 36.25 -19.30
N ALA A 119 10.45 35.59 -18.42
CA ALA A 119 9.29 36.20 -17.78
C ALA A 119 9.70 37.28 -16.77
N VAL A 120 10.83 37.14 -16.07
CA VAL A 120 11.38 38.12 -15.13
C VAL A 120 12.03 39.25 -15.91
N SER A 121 12.76 38.98 -16.99
CA SER A 121 13.30 40.00 -17.90
C SER A 121 12.18 40.79 -18.59
N THR A 122 11.16 40.08 -19.09
CA THR A 122 9.95 40.67 -19.68
C THR A 122 9.11 41.37 -18.61
N ALA A 123 9.02 40.87 -17.38
CA ALA A 123 8.33 41.52 -16.28
C ALA A 123 9.11 42.74 -15.77
N SER A 124 10.44 42.75 -15.85
CA SER A 124 11.30 43.89 -15.48
C SER A 124 11.25 45.00 -16.53
N THR A 125 11.08 44.64 -17.81
CA THR A 125 10.82 45.60 -18.90
C THR A 125 9.35 46.00 -19.00
N ALA A 126 8.42 45.12 -18.63
CA ALA A 126 6.98 45.40 -18.58
C ALA A 126 6.54 46.08 -17.28
N SER A 127 7.28 46.00 -16.17
CA SER A 127 6.99 46.79 -14.95
C SER A 127 7.34 48.28 -15.11
N ALA A 128 7.99 48.67 -16.20
CA ALA A 128 8.06 50.06 -16.63
C ALA A 128 6.84 50.51 -17.47
N SER A 129 5.94 49.61 -17.92
CA SER A 129 4.89 50.00 -18.89
C SER A 129 3.56 49.21 -18.87
N ALA A 130 3.36 48.21 -18.02
CA ALA A 130 2.15 47.39 -18.07
C ALA A 130 1.66 46.98 -16.67
N THR A 131 0.61 47.69 -16.25
CA THR A 131 -0.36 47.32 -15.22
C THR A 131 -1.03 45.98 -15.58
N VAL A 132 -0.40 44.85 -15.29
CA VAL A 132 -1.08 43.54 -15.33
C VAL A 132 -1.43 43.17 -13.90
N PRO A 133 -2.72 43.15 -13.51
CA PRO A 133 -3.11 42.72 -12.18
C PRO A 133 -2.84 41.21 -12.05
N ILE A 134 -1.83 40.86 -11.24
CA ILE A 134 -1.70 39.51 -10.72
C ILE A 134 -2.88 39.31 -9.77
N MET A 135 -3.94 38.65 -10.22
CA MET A 135 -5.03 38.20 -9.36
C MET A 135 -4.53 37.05 -8.48
N ILE A 136 -3.82 37.37 -7.41
CA ILE A 136 -3.75 36.50 -6.25
C ILE A 136 -5.15 36.56 -5.65
N GLY A 137 -5.87 35.44 -5.63
CA GLY A 137 -7.22 35.43 -5.08
C GLY A 137 -7.20 35.95 -3.63
N ASP A 138 -8.03 36.94 -3.31
CA ASP A 138 -8.11 37.57 -1.98
C ASP A 138 -8.19 36.55 -0.84
N ARG A 139 -8.76 35.37 -1.12
CA ARG A 139 -8.92 34.27 -0.16
C ARG A 139 -7.61 33.55 0.18
N GLU A 140 -6.67 33.41 -0.75
CA GLU A 140 -5.36 32.82 -0.48
C GLU A 140 -4.42 33.83 0.16
N LEU A 141 -4.50 35.09 -0.27
CA LEU A 141 -3.72 36.18 0.31
C LEU A 141 -4.14 36.45 1.76
N SER A 142 -5.43 36.50 2.06
CA SER A 142 -5.93 36.66 3.44
C SER A 142 -5.53 35.50 4.35
N LYS A 143 -5.59 34.25 3.89
CA LYS A 143 -5.11 33.08 4.66
C LYS A 143 -3.61 33.15 4.91
N ALA A 144 -2.81 33.56 3.92
CA ALA A 144 -1.37 33.71 4.06
C ALA A 144 -0.99 34.86 5.01
N VAL A 145 -1.68 35.99 4.94
CA VAL A 145 -1.47 37.15 5.81
C VAL A 145 -1.88 36.84 7.26
N GLN A 146 -3.04 36.23 7.49
CA GLN A 146 -3.46 35.79 8.84
C GLN A 146 -2.49 34.76 9.43
N GLY A 147 -2.03 33.80 8.61
CA GLY A 147 -1.04 32.82 9.05
C GLY A 147 0.35 33.41 9.31
N LEU A 148 0.66 34.59 8.74
CA LEU A 148 1.93 35.28 8.94
C LEU A 148 1.91 36.10 10.22
N GLU A 149 0.84 36.83 10.52
CA GLU A 149 0.69 37.58 11.78
C GLU A 149 0.78 36.66 12.99
N ALA A 150 0.06 35.52 12.97
CA ALA A 150 0.12 34.54 14.05
C ALA A 150 1.53 33.92 14.24
N LYS A 151 2.31 33.79 13.17
CA LYS A 151 3.70 33.31 13.24
C LYS A 151 4.65 34.37 13.79
N ILE A 152 4.42 35.64 13.46
CA ILE A 152 5.21 36.77 13.97
C ILE A 152 5.00 36.89 15.47
N ASP A 153 3.75 36.81 15.95
CA ASP A 153 3.43 36.87 17.38
C ASP A 153 4.00 35.68 18.16
N ALA A 154 3.85 34.45 17.62
CA ALA A 154 4.43 33.25 18.23
C ALA A 154 5.96 33.33 18.32
N PHE A 155 6.61 33.87 17.28
CA PHE A 155 8.06 34.09 17.27
C PHE A 155 8.49 35.16 18.27
N ALA A 156 7.78 36.28 18.35
CA ALA A 156 8.07 37.37 19.30
C ALA A 156 7.96 36.90 20.76
N ASP A 157 7.03 36.00 21.05
CA ASP A 157 6.82 35.41 22.37
C ASP A 157 7.76 34.23 22.69
N GLY A 158 8.65 33.83 21.77
CA GLY A 158 9.54 32.68 21.93
C GLY A 158 8.81 31.33 21.99
N ARG A 159 7.56 31.27 21.49
CA ARG A 159 6.76 30.04 21.43
C ARG A 159 7.00 29.34 20.09
N SER A 160 7.12 28.02 20.09
CA SER A 160 7.08 27.26 18.84
C SER A 160 5.69 27.41 18.23
N PHE A 161 5.58 27.98 17.03
CA PHE A 161 4.36 27.94 16.24
C PHE A 161 4.07 26.48 15.85
N VAL A 162 3.29 25.80 16.68
CA VAL A 162 2.55 24.63 16.26
C VAL A 162 1.28 25.19 15.66
N PRO A 163 1.07 25.11 14.33
CA PRO A 163 -0.19 25.51 13.72
C PRO A 163 -1.30 24.83 14.52
N ASP A 164 -2.27 25.60 15.01
CA ASP A 164 -3.29 25.21 15.99
C ASP A 164 -3.43 23.70 16.07
N ALA A 165 -2.98 23.14 17.20
CA ALA A 165 -3.02 21.70 17.48
C ALA A 165 -4.30 21.15 16.88
N ILE A 166 -4.16 20.33 15.83
CA ILE A 166 -5.25 19.81 15.00
C ILE A 166 -6.36 19.41 15.95
N SER A 167 -7.37 20.27 16.10
CA SER A 167 -8.43 20.04 17.06
C SER A 167 -8.96 18.66 16.72
N GLU A 168 -8.99 17.76 17.70
CA GLU A 168 -9.43 16.41 17.44
C GLU A 168 -10.77 16.50 16.71
N PRO A 169 -10.90 15.86 15.55
CA PRO A 169 -12.06 16.05 14.72
C PRO A 169 -13.30 15.66 15.51
N THR A 170 -14.29 16.55 15.52
CA THR A 170 -15.52 16.31 16.27
C THR A 170 -16.22 15.06 15.73
N GLU A 171 -17.04 14.41 16.56
CA GLU A 171 -17.82 13.24 16.13
C GLU A 171 -18.63 13.52 14.85
N ALA A 172 -19.19 14.73 14.75
CA ALA A 172 -19.89 15.22 13.56
C ALA A 172 -18.97 15.31 12.33
N GLN A 173 -17.75 15.83 12.47
CA GLN A 173 -16.77 15.88 11.37
C GLN A 173 -16.34 14.46 10.95
N ASN A 174 -16.18 13.53 11.90
CA ASN A 174 -15.84 12.14 11.57
C ASN A 174 -16.97 11.46 10.78
N ALA A 175 -18.24 11.70 11.14
CA ALA A 175 -19.37 11.20 10.37
C ALA A 175 -19.36 11.70 8.92
N LEU A 176 -19.11 13.00 8.71
CA LEU A 176 -19.00 13.59 7.37
C LEU A 176 -17.81 13.03 6.57
N ARG A 177 -16.67 12.78 7.21
CA ARG A 177 -15.50 12.15 6.56
C ARG A 177 -15.82 10.73 6.08
N VAL A 178 -16.50 9.94 6.92
CA VAL A 178 -16.94 8.59 6.55
C VAL A 178 -17.92 8.65 5.38
N GLU A 179 -18.93 9.52 5.45
CA GLU A 179 -19.91 9.68 4.36
C GLU A 179 -19.24 10.09 3.04
N LEU A 180 -18.28 11.02 3.08
CA LEU A 180 -17.52 11.42 1.89
C LEU A 180 -16.77 10.23 1.27
N LEU A 181 -16.12 9.41 2.10
CA LEU A 181 -15.37 8.24 1.63
C LEU A 181 -16.28 7.18 1.02
N GLU A 182 -17.43 6.91 1.65
CA GLU A 182 -18.43 5.97 1.13
C GLU A 182 -19.01 6.44 -0.21
N ASN A 183 -19.40 7.71 -0.31
CA ASN A 183 -19.91 8.27 -1.57
C ASN A 183 -18.83 8.29 -2.67
N ALA A 184 -17.58 8.62 -2.33
CA ALA A 184 -16.48 8.61 -3.28
C ALA A 184 -16.14 7.18 -3.76
N GLU A 185 -16.23 6.18 -2.89
CA GLU A 185 -16.05 4.77 -3.26
C GLU A 185 -17.18 4.28 -4.16
N TRP A 186 -18.44 4.61 -3.82
CA TRP A 186 -19.58 4.29 -4.68
C TRP A 186 -19.45 4.91 -6.08
N LEU A 187 -19.04 6.19 -6.16
CA LEU A 187 -18.82 6.88 -7.43
C LEU A 187 -17.66 6.25 -8.23
N ARG A 188 -16.58 5.84 -7.56
CA ARG A 188 -15.45 5.14 -8.19
C ARG A 188 -15.86 3.78 -8.75
N ASP A 189 -16.65 3.03 -8.01
CA ASP A 189 -17.02 1.67 -8.35
C ASP A 189 -18.15 1.62 -9.39
N GLY A 190 -19.09 2.57 -9.34
CA GLY A 190 -20.17 2.75 -10.32
C GLY A 190 -19.69 3.34 -11.63
N PHE A 191 -18.66 4.20 -11.59
CA PHE A 191 -18.06 4.80 -12.78
C PHE A 191 -16.59 4.40 -12.83
N PRO A 192 -16.26 3.20 -13.35
CA PRO A 192 -14.86 2.79 -13.47
C PRO A 192 -14.18 3.70 -14.49
N PHE A 193 -13.40 4.66 -14.01
CA PHE A 193 -12.59 5.53 -14.84
C PHE A 193 -11.12 5.47 -14.43
N VAL A 194 -10.26 5.67 -15.41
CA VAL A 194 -8.82 5.84 -15.22
C VAL A 194 -8.50 7.28 -15.53
N ASN A 195 -7.74 7.90 -14.64
CA ASN A 195 -7.26 9.25 -14.87
C ASN A 195 -6.15 9.21 -15.94
N ARG A 196 -6.42 9.73 -17.13
CA ARG A 196 -5.43 9.82 -18.23
C ARG A 196 -5.18 11.30 -18.54
N GLY A 197 -4.36 11.93 -17.71
CA GLY A 197 -4.00 13.35 -17.85
C GLY A 197 -5.07 14.28 -17.28
N ARG A 198 -5.60 15.19 -18.12
CA ARG A 198 -6.65 16.17 -17.73
C ARG A 198 -8.08 15.64 -17.83
N TYR A 199 -8.28 14.44 -18.38
CA TYR A 199 -9.61 13.90 -18.65
C TYR A 199 -9.80 12.55 -17.95
N LEU A 200 -10.99 12.38 -17.36
CA LEU A 200 -11.46 11.10 -16.84
C LEU A 200 -11.91 10.25 -18.03
N GLN A 201 -11.26 9.09 -18.25
CA GLN A 201 -11.64 8.15 -19.31
C GLN A 201 -12.20 6.87 -18.69
N PRO A 202 -13.22 6.23 -19.30
CA PRO A 202 -13.69 4.92 -18.87
C PRO A 202 -12.54 3.91 -18.81
N ASP A 203 -12.50 3.07 -17.78
CA ASP A 203 -11.47 2.05 -17.61
C ASP A 203 -11.56 1.02 -18.75
N PRO A 204 -10.53 0.91 -19.62
CA PRO A 204 -10.55 -0.04 -20.73
C PRO A 204 -10.57 -1.50 -20.29
N ARG A 205 -10.32 -1.80 -19.00
CA ARG A 205 -10.27 -3.17 -18.48
C ARG A 205 -11.63 -3.73 -18.09
N ARG A 206 -12.62 -2.88 -17.82
CA ARG A 206 -13.99 -3.35 -17.62
C ARG A 206 -14.67 -3.49 -18.97
N VAL A 207 -15.28 -4.66 -19.19
CA VAL A 207 -16.17 -4.90 -20.32
C VAL A 207 -17.47 -4.14 -20.03
N VAL A 208 -17.48 -2.86 -20.40
CA VAL A 208 -18.65 -2.00 -20.35
C VAL A 208 -19.27 -2.00 -21.74
N ASP A 209 -20.59 -2.14 -21.81
CA ASP A 209 -21.32 -2.04 -23.07
C ASP A 209 -21.05 -0.68 -23.74
N ALA A 210 -21.11 -0.60 -25.07
CA ALA A 210 -20.78 0.62 -25.81
C ALA A 210 -21.69 1.79 -25.41
N ASP A 211 -22.96 1.52 -25.15
CA ASP A 211 -23.96 2.50 -24.75
C ASP A 211 -23.73 2.99 -23.32
N GLU A 212 -23.43 2.05 -22.41
CA GLU A 212 -23.06 2.36 -21.03
C GLU A 212 -21.75 3.19 -20.98
N LYS A 213 -20.75 2.84 -21.79
CA LYS A 213 -19.50 3.59 -21.90
C LYS A 213 -19.73 5.02 -22.39
N GLY A 214 -20.62 5.21 -23.36
CA GLY A 214 -21.02 6.52 -23.85
C GLY A 214 -21.67 7.37 -22.77
N ARG A 215 -22.57 6.79 -21.97
CA ARG A 215 -23.24 7.47 -20.85
C ARG A 215 -22.25 7.84 -19.74
N VAL A 216 -21.42 6.90 -19.30
CA VAL A 216 -20.38 7.15 -18.28
C VAL A 216 -19.45 8.26 -18.76
N GLY A 217 -19.01 8.22 -20.02
CA GLY A 217 -18.20 9.28 -20.62
C GLY A 217 -18.88 10.65 -20.60
N ARG A 218 -20.17 10.72 -20.93
CA ARG A 218 -20.95 11.98 -20.86
C ARG A 218 -21.07 12.50 -19.42
N PHE A 219 -21.41 11.63 -18.47
CA PHE A 219 -21.52 11.98 -17.06
C PHE A 219 -20.20 12.55 -16.53
N LEU A 220 -19.08 11.85 -16.78
CA LEU A 220 -17.75 12.28 -16.35
C LEU A 220 -17.30 13.59 -17.00
N ASN A 221 -17.74 13.86 -18.23
CA ASN A 221 -17.41 15.12 -18.91
C ASN A 221 -18.26 16.29 -18.40
N ILE A 222 -19.55 16.06 -18.11
CA ILE A 222 -20.47 17.10 -17.61
C ILE A 222 -20.10 17.49 -16.17
N PHE A 223 -19.77 16.51 -15.33
CA PHE A 223 -19.50 16.72 -13.90
C PHE A 223 -18.01 16.60 -13.55
N ALA A 224 -17.13 16.95 -14.50
CA ALA A 224 -15.68 16.79 -14.34
C ALA A 224 -15.15 17.62 -13.16
N GLU A 225 -15.63 18.86 -13.02
CA GLU A 225 -15.20 19.79 -11.96
C GLU A 225 -15.65 19.30 -10.58
N GLU A 226 -16.90 18.88 -10.43
CA GLU A 226 -17.44 18.36 -9.17
C GLU A 226 -16.74 17.05 -8.75
N MET A 227 -16.48 16.16 -9.70
CA MET A 227 -15.71 14.93 -9.46
C MET A 227 -14.27 15.24 -9.01
N GLU A 228 -13.67 16.31 -9.53
CA GLU A 228 -12.34 16.76 -9.09
C GLU A 228 -12.39 17.30 -7.64
N ILE A 229 -13.42 18.07 -7.28
CA ILE A 229 -13.62 18.56 -5.90
C ILE A 229 -13.77 17.40 -4.92
N VAL A 230 -14.65 16.43 -5.22
CA VAL A 230 -14.86 15.25 -4.37
C VAL A 230 -13.58 14.43 -4.23
N ARG A 231 -12.82 14.27 -5.32
CA ARG A 231 -11.53 13.57 -5.31
C ARG A 231 -10.49 14.30 -4.47
N ALA A 232 -10.38 15.62 -4.60
CA ALA A 232 -9.46 16.44 -3.83
C ALA A 232 -9.79 16.37 -2.33
N ALA A 233 -11.06 16.52 -1.97
CA ALA A 233 -11.52 16.39 -0.58
C ALA A 233 -11.27 14.99 -0.01
N ARG A 234 -11.58 13.93 -0.78
CA ARG A 234 -11.31 12.54 -0.39
C ARG A 234 -9.82 12.28 -0.17
N ASN A 235 -8.95 12.79 -1.05
CA ASN A 235 -7.51 12.67 -0.88
C ASN A 235 -7.02 13.45 0.36
N ALA A 236 -7.57 14.64 0.60
CA ALA A 236 -7.25 15.41 1.80
C ALA A 236 -7.62 14.62 3.07
N VAL A 237 -8.82 14.06 3.14
CA VAL A 237 -9.26 13.21 4.26
C VAL A 237 -8.39 11.95 4.42
N ALA A 238 -8.10 11.25 3.32
CA ALA A 238 -7.28 10.02 3.35
C ALA A 238 -5.83 10.26 3.80
N HIS A 239 -5.30 11.45 3.54
CA HIS A 239 -3.95 11.86 3.94
C HIS A 239 -3.92 12.74 5.19
N ALA A 240 -5.04 12.82 5.93
CA ALA A 240 -5.18 13.65 7.13
C ALA A 240 -4.77 15.12 6.92
N GLN A 241 -4.99 15.66 5.71
CA GLN A 241 -4.76 17.07 5.40
C GLN A 241 -5.89 17.92 6.00
N PRO A 242 -5.59 19.16 6.44
CA PRO A 242 -6.60 20.03 7.01
C PRO A 242 -7.62 20.43 5.93
N LEU A 243 -8.90 20.26 6.26
CA LEU A 243 -10.04 20.67 5.45
C LEU A 243 -11.00 21.40 6.38
N SER A 244 -11.48 22.59 6.00
CA SER A 244 -12.44 23.31 6.84
C SER A 244 -13.79 22.61 6.86
N ASP A 245 -14.58 22.81 7.92
CA ASP A 245 -15.89 22.18 8.08
C ASP A 245 -16.86 22.53 6.95
N ASP A 246 -16.80 23.78 6.46
CA ASP A 246 -17.57 24.25 5.31
C ASP A 246 -17.15 23.55 4.00
N GLU A 247 -15.84 23.35 3.79
CA GLU A 247 -15.32 22.62 2.62
C GLU A 247 -15.67 21.13 2.67
N LEU A 248 -15.60 20.51 3.86
CA LEU A 248 -15.98 19.12 4.07
C LEU A 248 -17.47 18.90 3.81
N GLN A 249 -18.34 19.74 4.39
CA GLN A 249 -19.78 19.68 4.19
C GLN A 249 -20.15 19.86 2.70
N LYS A 250 -19.54 20.84 2.03
CA LYS A 250 -19.75 21.06 0.58
C LYS A 250 -19.34 19.86 -0.26
N ALA A 251 -18.19 19.24 0.06
CA ALA A 251 -17.74 18.04 -0.65
C ALA A 251 -18.71 16.87 -0.46
N VAL A 252 -19.22 16.67 0.76
CA VAL A 252 -20.26 15.67 1.06
C VAL A 252 -21.53 15.96 0.27
N ASP A 253 -22.04 17.19 0.30
CA ASP A 253 -23.26 17.58 -0.42
C ASP A 253 -23.14 17.38 -1.94
N ILE A 254 -21.98 17.74 -2.51
CA ILE A 254 -21.67 17.50 -3.93
C ILE A 254 -21.66 15.99 -4.22
N SER A 255 -20.97 15.19 -3.39
CA SER A 255 -20.89 13.74 -3.58
C SER A 255 -22.27 13.06 -3.52
N ARG A 256 -23.16 13.52 -2.63
CA ARG A 256 -24.53 13.02 -2.48
C ARG A 256 -25.36 13.35 -3.72
N ARG A 257 -25.29 14.60 -4.21
CA ARG A 257 -25.98 15.02 -5.44
C ARG A 257 -25.51 14.25 -6.68
N LEU A 258 -24.21 14.04 -6.83
CA LEU A 258 -23.66 13.25 -7.94
C LEU A 258 -24.17 11.82 -7.91
N ARG A 259 -24.22 11.21 -6.72
CA ARG A 259 -24.77 9.87 -6.52
C ARG A 259 -26.26 9.80 -6.87
N ASP A 260 -27.06 10.78 -6.45
CA ASP A 260 -28.50 10.83 -6.75
C ASP A 260 -28.76 10.95 -8.26
N ILE A 261 -28.04 11.84 -8.96
CA ILE A 261 -28.14 12.01 -10.42
C ILE A 261 -27.74 10.73 -11.15
N ALA A 262 -26.66 10.07 -10.70
CA ALA A 262 -26.20 8.80 -11.25
C ALA A 262 -27.24 7.69 -11.13
N GLN A 263 -27.97 7.62 -10.00
CA GLN A 263 -29.01 6.61 -9.77
C GLN A 263 -30.31 6.90 -10.54
N GLN A 264 -30.65 8.18 -10.73
CA GLN A 264 -31.87 8.60 -11.43
C GLN A 264 -31.78 8.51 -12.96
N THR A 265 -30.61 8.19 -13.51
CA THR A 265 -30.42 8.03 -14.95
C THR A 265 -30.43 6.54 -15.32
N PRO A 266 -31.60 5.89 -15.49
CA PRO A 266 -31.68 4.46 -15.77
C PRO A 266 -30.98 4.09 -17.09
N VAL A 267 -30.55 2.84 -17.17
CA VAL A 267 -30.12 2.20 -18.42
C VAL A 267 -31.38 1.78 -19.16
N GLU A 268 -31.78 2.53 -20.16
CA GLU A 268 -32.72 2.03 -21.19
C GLU A 268 -31.94 1.32 -22.29
#